data_AF-A0A225X1J1-F1
#
_entry.id   AF-A0A225X1J1-F1
#
_cell.length_a   1.000
_cell.length_b   1.000
_cell.length_c   1.000
_cell.angle_alpha   90.00
_cell.angle_beta   90.00
_cell.angle_gamma   90.00
#
_symmetry.space_group_name_H-M   'P 1'
#
loop_
_entity.id
_entity.type
_entity.pdbx_description
1 polymer ?
#
loop_
_entity_poly.entity_id
_entity_poly.type
_entity_poly.pdbx_seq_one_letter_code
_entity_poly.pdbx_strand_id
1 'polypeptide(L)'
;MLLVDKRQLLTPPVTASRKRKIVLGDDCREKRARCSWTELEYEMVLEEATLLREELELLLFVAVDLCKDLKCDDKPVRSFSAALEQIGELMASSQALTVPQIREMCQQMTTMMQYLCRVHYNHFALVDMQDHLRDCRNRFMLFICKNAVMIGL
;
A
#
# COMPACT_ATOMS: atom_id res chain seq x y z
N MET A 1 28.55 -67.48 -31.48
CA MET A 1 27.11 -67.78 -31.66
C MET A 1 26.41 -67.24 -30.41
N LEU A 2 25.36 -66.40 -30.46
CA LEU A 2 24.05 -66.56 -31.13
C LEU A 2 23.27 -67.73 -30.49
N LEU A 3 22.06 -67.61 -29.90
CA LEU A 3 21.04 -66.54 -29.71
C LEU A 3 20.37 -66.77 -28.31
N VAL A 4 19.72 -65.86 -27.56
CA VAL A 4 18.48 -65.05 -27.81
C VAL A 4 17.28 -65.96 -28.17
N ASP A 5 16.09 -65.94 -27.56
CA ASP A 5 15.45 -65.20 -26.44
C ASP A 5 14.32 -66.08 -25.85
N LYS A 6 13.94 -65.90 -24.56
CA LYS A 6 12.56 -65.52 -24.15
C LYS A 6 12.35 -65.39 -22.64
N ARG A 7 11.31 -64.61 -22.33
CA ARG A 7 10.78 -64.23 -21.00
C ARG A 7 9.69 -65.21 -20.53
N GLN A 8 9.49 -65.35 -19.22
CA GLN A 8 8.26 -64.84 -18.57
C GLN A 8 8.29 -64.83 -17.03
N LEU A 9 7.66 -63.78 -16.48
CA LEU A 9 7.10 -63.52 -15.15
C LEU A 9 7.20 -64.58 -14.03
N LEU A 10 7.63 -64.14 -12.84
CA LEU A 10 6.77 -64.05 -11.63
C LEU A 10 7.43 -63.17 -10.53
N THR A 11 6.63 -62.46 -9.74
CA THR A 11 7.09 -61.46 -8.74
C THR A 11 6.85 -61.90 -7.29
N PRO A 12 7.83 -61.75 -6.38
CA PRO A 12 7.58 -61.74 -4.93
C PRO A 12 7.19 -60.32 -4.44
N PRO A 13 6.27 -60.17 -3.47
CA PRO A 13 5.82 -58.86 -2.98
C PRO A 13 6.75 -58.29 -1.90
N VAL A 14 7.20 -57.04 -2.05
CA VAL A 14 7.97 -56.32 -1.03
C VAL A 14 7.19 -55.12 -0.50
N THR A 15 6.63 -55.32 0.70
CA THR A 15 6.16 -54.34 1.69
C THR A 15 6.10 -52.86 1.28
N ALA A 16 4.87 -52.33 1.16
CA ALA A 16 4.62 -50.90 0.95
C ALA A 16 5.07 -50.06 2.16
N SER A 17 6.30 -49.54 2.11
CA SER A 17 6.86 -48.69 3.15
C SER A 17 6.10 -47.37 3.25
N ARG A 18 5.25 -47.26 4.29
CA ARG A 18 4.23 -46.22 4.45
C ARG A 18 4.84 -44.87 4.82
N LYS A 19 5.44 -44.17 3.84
CA LYS A 19 5.93 -42.79 3.98
C LYS A 19 4.83 -41.90 4.58
N ARG A 20 4.97 -41.55 5.86
CA ARG A 20 4.13 -40.55 6.51
C ARG A 20 4.42 -39.20 5.85
N LYS A 21 3.53 -38.77 4.97
CA LYS A 21 3.53 -37.41 4.42
C LYS A 21 3.26 -36.46 5.59
N ILE A 22 4.31 -35.84 6.13
CA ILE A 22 4.17 -34.76 7.09
C ILE A 22 3.50 -33.61 6.34
N VAL A 23 2.22 -33.40 6.62
CA VAL A 23 1.51 -32.20 6.20
C VAL A 23 1.93 -31.10 7.16
N LEU A 24 2.93 -30.32 6.74
CA LEU A 24 3.22 -29.03 7.35
C LEU A 24 1.97 -28.15 7.21
N GLY A 25 1.61 -27.44 8.29
CA GLY A 25 0.43 -26.57 8.33
C GLY A 25 0.48 -25.46 7.28
N ASP A 26 -0.70 -24.95 6.90
CA ASP A 26 -0.84 -23.91 5.87
C ASP A 26 -0.28 -22.54 6.33
N ASP A 27 0.16 -22.41 7.58
CA ASP A 27 0.89 -21.25 8.13
C ASP A 27 2.12 -20.87 7.27
N CYS A 28 2.74 -21.86 6.62
CA CYS A 28 3.87 -21.69 5.69
C CYS A 28 3.48 -21.22 4.28
N ARG A 29 2.18 -21.06 3.98
CA ARG A 29 1.64 -20.47 2.75
C ARG A 29 1.20 -19.03 2.96
N GLU A 30 0.51 -18.71 4.07
CA GLU A 30 0.21 -17.31 4.41
C GLU A 30 1.47 -16.47 4.50
N LYS A 31 2.52 -16.98 5.18
CA LYS A 31 3.82 -16.31 5.21
C LYS A 31 4.41 -16.06 3.83
N ARG A 32 4.15 -16.94 2.84
CA ARG A 32 4.71 -16.85 1.49
C ARG A 32 3.99 -15.83 0.61
N ALA A 33 2.73 -15.51 0.91
CA ALA A 33 2.02 -14.41 0.27
C ALA A 33 2.49 -13.02 0.78
N ARG A 34 3.17 -12.96 1.93
CA ARG A 34 3.82 -11.74 2.45
C ARG A 34 5.21 -11.49 1.84
N CYS A 35 5.78 -12.44 1.08
CA CYS A 35 7.17 -12.40 0.60
C CYS A 35 7.33 -11.62 -0.72
N SER A 36 7.11 -10.31 -0.71
CA SER A 36 7.62 -9.40 -1.75
C SER A 36 8.31 -8.17 -1.20
N TRP A 37 8.00 -7.75 0.04
CA TRP A 37 8.67 -6.66 0.75
C TRP A 37 9.45 -7.26 1.93
N THR A 38 10.58 -6.66 2.30
CA THR A 38 11.21 -6.89 3.61
C THR A 38 10.50 -6.09 4.71
N GLU A 39 10.71 -6.49 5.96
CA GLU A 39 10.21 -5.78 7.15
C GLU A 39 10.71 -4.33 7.19
N LEU A 40 11.97 -4.08 6.81
CA LEU A 40 12.53 -2.73 6.71
C LEU A 40 11.88 -1.88 5.61
N GLU A 41 11.68 -2.44 4.41
CA GLU A 41 11.00 -1.72 3.31
C GLU A 41 9.55 -1.37 3.68
N TYR A 42 8.88 -2.26 4.43
CA TYR A 42 7.53 -2.03 4.94
C TYR A 42 7.46 -0.89 5.94
N GLU A 43 8.27 -0.92 7.01
CA GLU A 43 8.31 0.16 8.00
C GLU A 43 8.71 1.50 7.36
N MET A 44 9.71 1.53 6.47
CA MET A 44 10.10 2.75 5.75
C MET A 44 8.99 3.31 4.85
N VAL A 45 8.18 2.45 4.21
CA VAL A 45 7.04 2.90 3.40
C VAL A 45 5.91 3.44 4.28
N LEU A 46 5.68 2.87 5.47
CA LEU A 46 4.69 3.41 6.41
C LEU A 46 5.15 4.72 7.06
N GLU A 47 6.43 4.85 7.42
CA GLU A 47 7.02 6.10 7.94
C GLU A 47 6.90 7.24 6.90
N GLU A 48 7.34 7.00 5.66
CA GLU A 48 7.27 7.99 4.58
C GLU A 48 5.80 8.34 4.24
N ALA A 49 4.89 7.37 4.26
CA ALA A 49 3.46 7.61 4.09
C ALA A 49 2.83 8.40 5.25
N THR A 50 3.28 8.19 6.50
CA THR A 50 2.74 8.89 7.69
C THR A 50 3.08 10.38 7.64
N LEU A 51 4.34 10.71 7.33
CA LEU A 51 4.78 12.10 7.16
C LEU A 51 4.03 12.80 6.01
N LEU A 52 3.79 12.09 4.90
CA LEU A 52 3.00 12.60 3.78
C LEU A 52 1.50 12.74 4.11
N ARG A 53 0.96 11.93 5.03
CA ARG A 53 -0.39 12.05 5.58
C ARG A 53 -0.53 13.31 6.42
N GLU A 54 0.45 13.59 7.29
CA GLU A 54 0.48 14.77 8.16
C GLU A 54 0.63 16.09 7.39
N GLU A 55 1.49 16.12 6.36
CA GLU A 55 1.62 17.29 5.48
C GLU A 55 0.34 17.55 4.66
N LEU A 56 -0.31 16.48 4.19
CA LEU A 56 -1.59 16.58 3.48
C LEU A 56 -2.73 17.01 4.41
N GLU A 57 -2.72 16.59 5.67
CA GLU A 57 -3.68 16.99 6.71
C GLU A 57 -3.58 18.49 7.00
N LEU A 58 -2.37 19.02 7.19
CA LEU A 58 -2.11 20.47 7.31
C LEU A 58 -2.69 21.24 6.11
N LEU A 59 -2.44 20.77 4.89
CA LEU A 59 -2.93 21.40 3.66
C LEU A 59 -4.47 21.34 3.56
N LEU A 60 -5.11 20.24 3.98
CA LEU A 60 -6.58 20.14 4.02
C LEU A 60 -7.19 21.11 5.05
N PHE A 61 -6.61 21.26 6.25
CA PHE A 61 -7.09 22.24 7.23
C PHE A 61 -7.04 23.67 6.67
N VAL A 62 -5.90 24.07 6.11
CA VAL A 62 -5.74 25.40 5.49
C VAL A 62 -6.70 25.60 4.30
N ALA A 63 -6.94 24.56 3.50
CA ALA A 63 -7.93 24.61 2.41
C ALA A 63 -9.37 24.76 2.93
N VAL A 64 -9.75 24.14 4.07
CA VAL A 64 -11.07 24.33 4.70
C VAL A 64 -11.25 25.77 5.17
N ASP A 65 -10.22 26.42 5.73
CA ASP A 65 -10.30 27.82 6.14
C ASP A 65 -10.35 28.78 4.94
N LEU A 66 -9.51 28.56 3.93
CA LEU A 66 -9.58 29.28 2.65
C LEU A 66 -10.96 29.17 1.99
N CYS A 67 -11.65 28.03 2.08
CA CYS A 67 -13.02 27.92 1.58
C CYS A 67 -14.02 28.84 2.30
N LYS A 68 -13.87 29.02 3.61
CA LYS A 68 -14.76 29.90 4.41
C LYS A 68 -14.56 31.37 4.02
N ASP A 69 -13.30 31.80 3.96
CA ASP A 69 -12.93 33.19 3.69
C ASP A 69 -13.26 33.59 2.24
N LEU A 70 -12.98 32.70 1.27
CA LEU A 70 -13.30 32.90 -0.14
C LEU A 70 -14.74 32.52 -0.51
N LYS A 71 -15.52 31.99 0.44
CA LYS A 71 -16.94 31.60 0.31
C LYS A 71 -17.20 30.59 -0.82
N CYS A 72 -16.30 29.62 -1.00
CA CYS A 72 -16.47 28.49 -1.93
C CYS A 72 -16.85 27.20 -1.20
N ASP A 73 -17.14 26.11 -1.94
CA ASP A 73 -17.66 24.88 -1.34
C ASP A 73 -16.57 24.11 -0.56
N ASP A 74 -16.74 23.99 0.76
CA ASP A 74 -15.79 23.31 1.65
C ASP A 74 -16.06 21.80 1.79
N LYS A 75 -17.21 21.31 1.29
CA LYS A 75 -17.62 19.90 1.44
C LYS A 75 -16.58 18.88 0.93
N PRO A 76 -15.92 19.05 -0.24
CA PRO A 76 -14.94 18.08 -0.70
C PRO A 76 -13.74 18.02 0.24
N VAL A 77 -13.24 19.17 0.69
CA VAL A 77 -12.09 19.26 1.60
C VAL A 77 -12.41 18.64 2.96
N ARG A 78 -13.59 18.93 3.54
CA ARG A 78 -14.07 18.27 4.77
C ARG A 78 -14.22 16.75 4.62
N SER A 79 -14.76 16.29 3.48
CA SER A 79 -14.88 14.86 3.19
C SER A 79 -13.51 14.18 3.07
N PHE A 80 -12.50 14.91 2.58
CA PHE A 80 -11.12 14.43 2.54
C PHE A 80 -10.48 14.42 3.93
N SER A 81 -10.71 15.44 4.78
CA SER A 81 -10.23 15.44 6.18
C SER A 81 -10.73 14.21 6.93
N ALA A 82 -12.04 13.90 6.87
CA ALA A 82 -12.62 12.75 7.56
C ALA A 82 -12.12 11.39 7.00
N ALA A 83 -11.76 11.32 5.72
CA ALA A 83 -11.12 10.13 5.14
C ALA A 83 -9.64 10.02 5.56
N LEU A 84 -8.92 11.13 5.67
CA LEU A 84 -7.51 11.16 6.08
C LEU A 84 -7.33 10.90 7.59
N GLU A 85 -8.34 11.22 8.39
CA GLU A 85 -8.51 10.82 9.79
C GLU A 85 -8.64 9.29 9.89
N GLN A 86 -9.54 8.66 9.12
CA GLN A 86 -9.68 7.19 9.05
C GLN A 86 -8.40 6.49 8.55
N ILE A 87 -7.67 7.10 7.61
CA ILE A 87 -6.33 6.63 7.20
C ILE A 87 -5.36 6.71 8.39
N GLY A 88 -5.38 7.79 9.18
CA GLY A 88 -4.58 7.95 10.39
C GLY A 88 -4.89 6.90 11.46
N GLU A 89 -6.18 6.66 11.76
CA GLU A 89 -6.61 5.60 12.68
C GLU A 89 -6.12 4.20 12.24
N LEU A 90 -6.17 3.93 10.93
CA LEU A 90 -5.72 2.66 10.37
C LEU A 90 -4.20 2.49 10.48
N MET A 91 -3.42 3.55 10.24
CA MET A 91 -1.96 3.56 10.40
C MET A 91 -1.52 3.48 11.86
N ALA A 92 -2.29 4.05 12.80
CA ALA A 92 -2.06 3.96 14.24
C ALA A 92 -2.51 2.62 14.85
N SER A 93 -3.11 1.72 14.06
CA SER A 93 -3.61 0.44 14.57
C SER A 93 -2.48 -0.56 14.88
N SER A 94 -2.69 -1.44 15.86
CA SER A 94 -1.72 -2.48 16.24
C SER A 94 -1.67 -3.68 15.30
N GLN A 95 -2.26 -3.57 14.10
CA GLN A 95 -2.30 -4.64 13.10
C GLN A 95 -1.52 -4.20 11.86
N ALA A 96 -0.65 -5.09 11.37
CA ALA A 96 0.10 -4.84 10.14
C ALA A 96 -0.85 -4.66 8.94
N LEU A 97 -0.92 -3.43 8.44
CA LEU A 97 -1.51 -3.04 7.16
C LEU A 97 -1.15 -4.01 6.03
N THR A 98 -2.15 -4.41 5.24
CA THR A 98 -1.96 -5.21 4.03
C THR A 98 -1.67 -4.32 2.82
N VAL A 99 -0.96 -4.85 1.80
CA VAL A 99 -0.64 -4.10 0.58
C VAL A 99 -1.89 -3.51 -0.14
N PRO A 100 -3.06 -4.19 -0.20
CA PRO A 100 -4.29 -3.57 -0.69
C PRO A 100 -4.74 -2.33 0.10
N GLN A 101 -4.62 -2.33 1.43
CA GLN A 101 -4.96 -1.16 2.26
C GLN A 101 -3.99 -0.01 1.98
N ILE A 102 -2.68 -0.29 1.95
CA ILE A 102 -1.66 0.71 1.61
C ILE A 102 -1.93 1.32 0.22
N ARG A 103 -2.32 0.48 -0.76
CA ARG A 103 -2.72 0.94 -2.09
C ARG A 103 -3.93 1.87 -2.06
N GLU A 104 -4.98 1.48 -1.33
CA GLU A 104 -6.20 2.28 -1.21
C GLU A 104 -5.91 3.63 -0.53
N MET A 105 -5.18 3.64 0.58
CA MET A 105 -4.69 4.86 1.25
C MET A 105 -3.94 5.77 0.26
N CYS A 106 -2.98 5.21 -0.48
CA CYS A 106 -2.23 5.96 -1.49
C CYS A 106 -3.13 6.54 -2.60
N GLN A 107 -4.15 5.81 -3.05
CA GLN A 107 -5.09 6.28 -4.08
C GLN A 107 -6.02 7.38 -3.55
N GLN A 108 -6.48 7.27 -2.31
CA GLN A 108 -7.26 8.32 -1.64
C GLN A 108 -6.41 9.59 -1.47
N MET A 109 -5.20 9.48 -0.91
CA MET A 109 -4.26 10.61 -0.76
C MET A 109 -3.87 11.25 -2.11
N THR A 110 -3.68 10.44 -3.16
CA THR A 110 -3.46 10.92 -4.52
C THR A 110 -4.62 11.80 -4.99
N THR A 111 -5.86 11.37 -4.74
CA THR A 111 -7.08 12.08 -5.14
C THR A 111 -7.20 13.42 -4.41
N MET A 112 -6.89 13.45 -3.11
CA MET A 112 -6.86 14.67 -2.30
C MET A 112 -5.80 15.67 -2.81
N MET A 113 -4.56 15.19 -3.04
CA MET A 113 -3.45 16.01 -3.54
C MET A 113 -3.75 16.58 -4.94
N GLN A 114 -4.33 15.78 -5.83
CA GLN A 114 -4.79 16.24 -7.16
C GLN A 114 -5.89 17.31 -7.05
N TYR A 115 -6.86 17.14 -6.14
CA TYR A 115 -7.90 18.13 -5.91
C TYR A 115 -7.33 19.47 -5.41
N LEU A 116 -6.45 19.45 -4.40
CA LEU A 116 -5.79 20.65 -3.87
C LEU A 116 -4.97 21.36 -4.95
N CYS A 117 -4.20 20.62 -5.74
CA CYS A 117 -3.43 21.16 -6.87
C CYS A 117 -4.30 21.72 -8.00
N ARG A 118 -5.53 21.23 -8.18
CA ARG A 118 -6.45 21.69 -9.24
C ARG A 118 -7.34 22.85 -8.82
N VAL A 119 -7.77 22.89 -7.56
CA VAL A 119 -8.81 23.81 -7.07
C VAL A 119 -8.26 24.87 -6.12
N HIS A 120 -7.26 24.55 -5.30
CA HIS A 120 -6.76 25.43 -4.24
C HIS A 120 -5.36 26.00 -4.48
N TYR A 121 -4.62 25.55 -5.49
CA TYR A 121 -3.24 25.99 -5.76
C TYR A 121 -3.06 27.53 -5.81
N ASN A 122 -4.04 28.26 -6.36
CA ASN A 122 -4.02 29.73 -6.36
C ASN A 122 -4.49 30.34 -5.03
N HIS A 123 -5.34 29.64 -4.26
CA HIS A 123 -5.80 30.09 -2.94
C HIS A 123 -4.67 29.99 -1.89
N PHE A 124 -3.84 28.94 -1.95
CA PHE A 124 -2.64 28.82 -1.10
C PHE A 124 -1.61 29.93 -1.33
N ALA A 125 -1.63 30.63 -2.47
CA ALA A 125 -0.77 31.79 -2.71
C ALA A 125 -1.24 33.07 -2.00
N LEU A 126 -2.47 33.09 -1.45
CA LEU A 126 -2.98 34.19 -0.63
C LEU A 126 -2.46 34.13 0.82
N VAL A 127 -1.80 33.03 1.19
CA VAL A 127 -1.32 32.70 2.53
C VAL A 127 0.11 32.11 2.50
N ASP A 128 0.88 32.40 1.44
CA ASP A 128 2.29 32.00 1.25
C ASP A 128 2.59 30.47 1.36
N MET A 129 1.57 29.62 1.19
CA MET A 129 1.68 28.16 1.26
C MET A 129 1.68 27.44 -0.10
N GLN A 130 1.69 28.16 -1.22
CA GLN A 130 1.71 27.52 -2.55
C GLN A 130 2.95 26.65 -2.77
N ASP A 131 4.12 27.08 -2.29
CA ASP A 131 5.36 26.31 -2.41
C ASP A 131 5.33 25.07 -1.50
N HIS A 132 4.76 25.16 -0.29
CA HIS A 132 4.52 24.01 0.58
C HIS A 132 3.62 22.94 -0.09
N LEU A 133 2.52 23.36 -0.74
CA LEU A 133 1.69 22.44 -1.54
C LEU A 133 2.49 21.83 -2.70
N ARG A 134 3.34 22.63 -3.38
CA ARG A 134 4.16 22.15 -4.50
C ARG A 134 5.16 21.09 -4.06
N ASP A 135 5.82 21.29 -2.92
CA ASP A 135 6.88 20.40 -2.45
C ASP A 135 6.34 19.15 -1.75
N CYS A 136 5.23 19.26 -1.00
CA CYS A 136 4.49 18.09 -0.52
C CYS A 136 4.03 17.22 -1.71
N ARG A 137 3.44 17.84 -2.75
CA ARG A 137 3.09 17.16 -4.01
C ARG A 137 4.31 16.51 -4.67
N ASN A 138 5.45 17.19 -4.73
CA ASN A 138 6.67 16.66 -5.34
C ASN A 138 7.16 15.41 -4.58
N ARG A 139 7.24 15.47 -3.25
CA ARG A 139 7.61 14.33 -2.39
C ARG A 139 6.61 13.19 -2.50
N PHE A 140 5.30 13.48 -2.46
CA PHE A 140 4.26 12.47 -2.62
C PHE A 140 4.35 11.75 -3.99
N MET A 141 4.56 12.48 -5.08
CA MET A 141 4.76 11.88 -6.40
C MET A 141 6.04 11.03 -6.48
N LEU A 142 7.14 11.47 -5.84
CA LEU A 142 8.37 10.67 -5.74
C LEU A 142 8.16 9.38 -4.94
N PHE A 143 7.47 9.44 -3.80
CA PHE A 143 7.07 8.29 -3.00
C PHE A 143 6.20 7.30 -3.80
N ILE A 144 5.18 7.80 -4.51
CA ILE A 144 4.34 6.95 -5.38
C ILE A 144 5.17 6.31 -6.49
N CYS A 145 6.01 7.06 -7.22
CA CYS A 145 6.84 6.50 -8.29
C CYS A 145 7.89 5.49 -7.79
N LYS A 146 8.50 5.75 -6.62
CA LYS A 146 9.46 4.85 -5.94
C LYS A 146 8.81 3.52 -5.56
N ASN A 147 7.57 3.56 -5.06
CA ASN A 147 6.89 2.40 -4.47
C ASN A 147 5.81 1.78 -5.38
N ALA A 148 5.55 2.32 -6.58
CA ALA A 148 4.45 1.91 -7.47
C ALA A 148 4.41 0.40 -7.74
N VAL A 149 5.55 -0.21 -8.08
CA VAL A 149 5.65 -1.66 -8.35
C VAL A 149 5.36 -2.50 -7.09
N MET A 150 5.77 -2.01 -5.92
CA MET A 150 5.62 -2.71 -4.64
C MET A 150 4.18 -2.64 -4.12
N ILE A 151 3.54 -1.48 -4.25
CA ILE A 151 2.14 -1.23 -3.86
C ILE A 151 1.18 -1.80 -4.93
N GLY A 152 1.61 -1.83 -6.20
CA GLY A 152 0.86 -2.24 -7.39
C GLY A 152 -0.09 -1.17 -7.90
N LEU A 153 0.45 0.04 -8.13
CA LEU A 153 -0.21 1.20 -8.75
C LEU A 153 0.13 1.30 -10.25
#